data_AF-A0A914EZG3-F1
#
_entry.id   AF-A0A914EZG3-F1
#
_cell.length_a   1.000
_cell.length_b   1.000
_cell.length_c   1.000
_cell.angle_alpha   90.00
_cell.angle_beta   90.00
_cell.angle_gamma   90.00
#
_symmetry.space_group_name_H-M   'P 1'
#
loop_
_entity.id
_entity.type
_entity.pdbx_description
1 polymer ?
#
loop_
_entity_poly.entity_id
_entity_poly.type
_entity_poly.pdbx_seq_one_letter_code
_entity_poly.pdbx_strand_id
1 'polypeptide(L)'
;MGNFYVKPERQGNSPYTRSGLPPPPIAKKSGSDKPAHRINDPMSLELHMGNERVRTAGLTDAERTWRAKWLKDQHLHPDEPIHVDAVHRQLNPVRILYRWPWDKLYQHFLRPTFGVYYGTAIRVAAPKLIMGFLIFETMYYYWKYEARDWQHLRGIETNKKKETLIRAKEIEEAHPGLIEKSGIAIEKYDYFEPKFGKRTSHFDVGTTSRPW
;
A
#
# COMPACT_ATOMS: atom_id res chain seq x y z
N MET A 1 21.01 1.85 -28.04
CA MET A 1 20.94 0.50 -28.60
C MET A 1 19.64 0.40 -29.38
N GLY A 2 19.70 0.28 -30.70
CA GLY A 2 18.49 0.24 -31.53
C GLY A 2 17.77 -1.11 -31.37
N ASN A 3 16.44 -1.08 -31.25
CA ASN A 3 15.62 -2.29 -31.27
C ASN A 3 15.72 -2.90 -32.69
N PHE A 4 16.57 -3.91 -32.84
CA PHE A 4 16.61 -4.71 -34.06
C PHE A 4 15.29 -5.48 -34.16
N TYR A 5 14.47 -5.13 -35.14
CA TYR A 5 13.24 -5.85 -35.41
C TYR A 5 13.58 -7.27 -35.88
N VAL A 6 13.26 -8.27 -35.06
CA VAL A 6 13.32 -9.69 -35.44
C VAL A 6 11.96 -10.09 -36.01
N LYS A 7 11.95 -10.53 -37.27
CA LYS A 7 10.72 -10.98 -37.93
C LYS A 7 10.27 -12.31 -37.29
N PRO A 8 9.00 -12.45 -36.86
CA PRO A 8 8.49 -13.71 -36.35
C PRO A 8 8.40 -14.79 -37.44
N GLU A 9 8.47 -16.06 -37.03
CA GLU A 9 8.37 -17.22 -37.92
C GLU A 9 7.00 -17.29 -38.61
N ARG A 10 7.00 -17.75 -39.87
CA ARG A 10 5.79 -17.83 -40.69
C ARG A 10 5.00 -19.08 -40.29
N GLN A 11 3.78 -18.89 -39.81
CA GLN A 11 2.93 -19.95 -39.27
C GLN A 11 1.99 -20.60 -40.30
N GLY A 12 1.82 -20.03 -41.50
CA GLY A 12 0.93 -20.61 -42.51
C GLY A 12 1.28 -20.30 -43.97
N ASN A 13 0.43 -20.79 -44.87
CA ASN A 13 0.65 -20.81 -46.31
C ASN A 13 -0.07 -19.70 -47.09
N SER A 14 -0.77 -18.77 -46.42
CA SER A 14 -1.40 -17.64 -47.09
C SER A 14 -0.33 -16.80 -47.80
N PRO A 15 -0.47 -16.55 -49.12
CA PRO A 15 0.46 -15.70 -49.86
C PRO A 15 0.23 -14.21 -49.59
N TYR A 16 -0.85 -13.86 -48.88
CA TYR A 16 -1.31 -12.48 -48.70
C TYR A 16 -0.93 -11.85 -47.35
N THR A 17 -0.34 -12.61 -46.44
CA THR A 17 -0.07 -12.19 -45.05
C THR A 17 1.35 -12.56 -44.64
N ARG A 18 2.05 -11.64 -43.96
CA ARG A 18 3.44 -11.85 -43.50
C ARG A 18 3.57 -13.00 -42.49
N SER A 19 2.56 -13.23 -41.66
CA SER A 19 2.47 -14.36 -40.72
C SER A 19 2.10 -15.69 -41.38
N GLY A 20 1.64 -15.67 -42.63
CA GLY A 20 1.18 -16.85 -43.36
C GLY A 20 -0.22 -17.34 -42.96
N LEU A 21 -0.87 -16.76 -41.95
CA LEU A 21 -2.24 -17.09 -41.59
C LEU A 21 -3.22 -16.39 -42.54
N PRO A 22 -4.27 -17.06 -43.05
CA PRO A 22 -5.27 -16.39 -43.88
C PRO A 22 -5.88 -15.20 -43.12
N PRO A 23 -6.14 -14.07 -43.79
CA PRO A 23 -6.80 -12.95 -43.13
C PRO A 23 -8.16 -13.40 -42.57
N PRO A 24 -8.57 -12.92 -41.39
CA PRO A 24 -9.83 -13.34 -40.80
C PRO A 24 -11.00 -13.03 -41.75
N PRO A 25 -11.98 -13.96 -41.88
CA PRO A 25 -13.06 -13.83 -42.84
C PRO A 25 -13.91 -12.60 -42.56
N ILE A 26 -14.23 -11.87 -43.63
CA ILE A 26 -15.09 -10.69 -43.57
C ILE A 26 -16.54 -11.18 -43.63
N ALA A 27 -17.29 -11.03 -42.52
CA ALA A 27 -18.70 -11.38 -42.51
C ALA A 27 -19.57 -10.14 -42.76
N LYS A 28 -20.41 -10.19 -43.80
CA LYS A 28 -21.57 -9.30 -43.91
C LYS A 28 -22.76 -9.98 -43.23
N LYS A 29 -23.44 -9.27 -42.33
CA LYS A 29 -24.75 -9.71 -41.84
C LYS A 29 -25.72 -9.64 -43.02
N SER A 30 -26.36 -10.77 -43.36
CA SER A 30 -27.25 -10.88 -44.54
C SER A 30 -28.29 -9.75 -44.55
N GLY A 31 -28.42 -9.03 -45.67
CA GLY A 31 -29.36 -7.92 -45.85
C GLY A 31 -28.91 -6.53 -45.35
N SER A 32 -27.68 -6.39 -44.84
CA SER A 32 -27.16 -5.11 -44.35
C SER A 32 -26.42 -4.32 -45.45
N ASP A 33 -26.86 -3.09 -45.68
CA ASP A 33 -26.20 -2.12 -46.57
C ASP A 33 -24.90 -1.53 -45.99
N LYS A 34 -24.58 -1.89 -44.75
CA LYS A 34 -23.34 -1.46 -44.08
C LYS A 34 -22.10 -2.05 -44.79
N PRO A 35 -21.00 -1.28 -44.88
CA PRO A 35 -19.72 -1.80 -45.32
C PRO A 35 -19.29 -2.95 -44.40
N ALA A 36 -18.62 -3.95 -44.99
CA ALA A 36 -18.25 -5.16 -44.29
C ALA A 36 -17.12 -4.85 -43.27
N HIS A 37 -17.24 -5.34 -42.04
CA HIS A 37 -16.28 -5.12 -40.95
C HIS A 37 -15.82 -6.44 -40.34
N ARG A 38 -14.67 -6.43 -39.65
CA ARG A 38 -14.18 -7.60 -38.87
C ARG A 38 -15.03 -7.78 -37.61
N ILE A 39 -15.33 -9.03 -37.25
CA ILE A 39 -16.36 -9.42 -36.27
C ILE A 39 -16.05 -9.00 -34.81
N ASN A 40 -14.80 -8.67 -34.45
CA ASN A 40 -14.37 -8.55 -33.04
C ASN A 40 -13.70 -7.21 -32.64
N ASP A 41 -14.00 -6.09 -33.29
CA ASP A 41 -13.43 -4.80 -32.90
C ASP A 41 -14.55 -3.76 -32.79
N PRO A 42 -14.71 -3.02 -31.67
CA PRO A 42 -15.50 -1.78 -31.64
C PRO A 42 -14.80 -0.76 -32.56
N MET A 43 -14.98 -0.98 -33.86
CA MET A 43 -14.44 -0.30 -35.02
C MET A 43 -12.90 -0.17 -35.05
N SER A 44 -12.26 -1.18 -35.64
CA SER A 44 -10.84 -1.16 -35.99
C SER A 44 -10.44 0.13 -36.71
N LEU A 45 -9.46 0.86 -36.17
CA LEU A 45 -8.87 2.05 -36.81
C LEU A 45 -8.32 1.75 -38.21
N GLU A 46 -8.01 0.48 -38.48
CA GLU A 46 -7.38 0.02 -39.71
C GLU A 46 -8.36 -0.23 -40.85
N LEU A 47 -9.68 -0.33 -40.62
CA LEU A 47 -10.73 -0.52 -41.65
C LEU A 47 -10.28 -1.45 -42.81
N HIS A 48 -10.51 -1.07 -44.08
CA HIS A 48 -9.97 -1.76 -45.27
C HIS A 48 -8.49 -1.41 -45.52
N MET A 49 -7.95 -0.41 -44.81
CA MET A 49 -6.56 0.05 -44.91
C MET A 49 -5.56 -0.94 -44.30
N GLY A 50 -6.02 -1.94 -43.55
CA GLY A 50 -5.23 -3.11 -43.19
C GLY A 50 -4.76 -3.92 -44.41
N ASN A 51 -5.35 -3.70 -45.59
CA ASN A 51 -4.85 -4.23 -46.86
C ASN A 51 -3.91 -3.22 -47.54
N GLU A 52 -2.64 -3.60 -47.71
CA GLU A 52 -1.58 -2.74 -48.23
C GLU A 52 -1.89 -2.16 -49.62
N ARG A 53 -2.60 -2.89 -50.49
CA ARG A 53 -2.99 -2.41 -51.83
C ARG A 53 -4.02 -1.28 -51.78
N VAL A 54 -4.96 -1.36 -50.85
CA VAL A 54 -5.97 -0.32 -50.66
C VAL A 54 -5.34 0.88 -49.96
N ARG A 55 -4.36 0.63 -49.08
CA ARG A 55 -3.54 1.66 -48.45
C ARG A 55 -2.72 2.49 -49.44
N THR A 56 -2.16 1.87 -50.47
CA THR A 56 -1.44 2.59 -51.53
C THR A 56 -2.36 3.43 -52.43
N ALA A 57 -3.66 3.12 -52.50
CA ALA A 57 -4.63 3.87 -53.30
C ALA A 57 -5.16 5.13 -52.58
N GLY A 58 -4.93 5.27 -51.27
CA GLY A 58 -5.39 6.40 -50.47
C GLY A 58 -6.88 6.32 -50.08
N LEU A 59 -7.38 7.35 -49.36
CA LEU A 59 -8.80 7.45 -48.99
C LEU A 59 -9.60 8.19 -50.06
N THR A 60 -10.77 7.65 -50.38
CA THR A 60 -11.79 8.37 -51.14
C THR A 60 -12.29 9.60 -50.38
N ASP A 61 -12.88 10.58 -51.09
CA ASP A 61 -13.42 11.78 -50.45
C ASP A 61 -14.55 11.46 -49.46
N ALA A 62 -15.37 10.44 -49.77
CA ALA A 62 -16.40 9.94 -48.86
C ALA A 62 -15.79 9.38 -47.56
N GLU A 63 -14.70 8.62 -47.64
CA GLU A 63 -14.05 8.07 -46.45
C GLU A 63 -13.34 9.16 -45.64
N ARG A 64 -12.78 10.18 -46.29
CA ARG A 64 -12.18 11.34 -45.61
C ARG A 64 -13.21 12.12 -44.80
N THR A 65 -14.40 12.35 -45.36
CA THR A 65 -15.49 13.05 -44.64
C THR A 65 -16.00 12.22 -43.46
N TRP A 66 -16.17 10.90 -43.63
CA TRP A 66 -16.52 10.00 -42.54
C TRP A 66 -15.46 9.96 -41.44
N ARG A 67 -14.18 9.95 -41.79
CA ARG A 67 -13.09 9.96 -40.81
C ARG A 67 -13.00 11.28 -40.05
N ALA A 68 -13.23 12.40 -40.73
CA ALA A 68 -13.29 13.72 -40.09
C ALA A 68 -14.45 13.79 -39.07
N LYS A 69 -15.61 13.23 -39.42
CA LYS A 69 -16.74 13.11 -38.50
C LYS A 69 -16.40 12.24 -37.28
N TRP A 70 -15.82 11.06 -37.51
CA TRP A 70 -15.40 10.16 -36.44
C TRP A 70 -14.40 10.80 -35.46
N LEU A 71 -13.37 11.47 -35.99
CA LEU A 71 -12.39 12.19 -35.17
C LEU A 71 -13.05 13.26 -34.31
N LYS A 72 -14.03 13.97 -34.86
CA LYS A 72 -14.81 14.97 -34.11
C LYS A 72 -15.67 14.33 -33.02
N ASP A 73 -16.21 13.14 -33.27
CA ASP A 73 -17.01 12.39 -32.29
C ASP A 73 -16.17 11.81 -31.14
N GLN A 74 -14.83 11.75 -31.28
CA GLN A 74 -13.93 11.38 -30.17
C GLN A 74 -13.68 12.51 -29.18
N HIS A 75 -14.07 13.75 -29.50
CA HIS A 75 -13.98 14.85 -28.54
C HIS A 75 -15.03 14.66 -27.45
N LEU A 76 -14.54 14.37 -26.25
CA LEU A 76 -15.36 14.32 -25.03
C LEU A 76 -15.92 15.70 -24.71
N HIS A 77 -17.04 15.72 -23.99
CA HIS A 77 -17.59 16.98 -23.49
C HIS A 77 -16.59 17.63 -22.52
N PRO A 78 -16.43 18.98 -22.48
CA PRO A 78 -15.52 19.63 -21.53
C PRO A 78 -15.77 19.29 -20.06
N ASP A 79 -17.00 18.90 -19.72
CA ASP A 79 -17.37 18.50 -18.35
C ASP A 79 -17.06 17.04 -18.01
N GLU A 80 -16.63 16.24 -19.00
CA GLU A 80 -16.27 14.84 -18.78
C GLU A 80 -14.80 14.70 -18.35
N PRO A 81 -14.49 13.79 -17.41
CA PRO A 81 -15.39 12.82 -16.77
C PRO A 81 -16.16 13.39 -15.56
N ILE A 82 -17.48 13.26 -15.57
CA ILE A 82 -18.35 13.65 -14.43
C ILE A 82 -18.29 12.55 -13.37
N HIS A 83 -17.65 12.84 -12.23
CA HIS A 83 -17.69 11.94 -11.07
C HIS A 83 -18.95 12.18 -10.25
N VAL A 84 -19.96 11.33 -10.41
CA VAL A 84 -21.19 11.37 -9.60
C VAL A 84 -21.02 10.50 -8.35
N ASP A 85 -20.62 11.12 -7.25
CA ASP A 85 -20.43 10.42 -5.96
C ASP A 85 -21.73 9.79 -5.43
N ALA A 86 -22.90 10.35 -5.76
CA ALA A 86 -24.19 9.93 -5.21
C ALA A 86 -24.68 8.55 -5.71
N VAL A 87 -24.32 8.13 -6.92
CA VAL A 87 -24.76 6.84 -7.50
C VAL A 87 -23.97 5.67 -6.94
N HIS A 88 -22.70 5.87 -6.58
CA HIS A 88 -21.80 4.81 -6.13
C HIS A 88 -21.61 4.73 -4.61
N ARG A 89 -22.15 5.68 -3.84
CA ARG A 89 -21.94 5.77 -2.39
C ARG A 89 -23.24 6.02 -1.62
N GLN A 90 -24.03 4.97 -1.47
CA GLN A 90 -25.02 4.90 -0.39
C GLN A 90 -24.28 4.62 0.92
N LEU A 91 -24.05 5.63 1.77
CA LEU A 91 -23.42 5.44 3.08
C LEU A 91 -24.40 5.75 4.22
N ASN A 92 -24.25 5.03 5.32
CA ASN A 92 -24.96 5.28 6.57
C ASN A 92 -24.72 6.72 7.07
N PRO A 93 -25.73 7.40 7.68
CA PRO A 93 -25.62 8.78 8.15
C PRO A 93 -24.46 9.02 9.12
N VAL A 94 -24.24 8.09 10.06
CA VAL A 94 -23.11 8.13 11.00
C VAL A 94 -21.79 8.15 10.26
N ARG A 95 -21.69 7.38 9.17
CA ARG A 95 -20.50 7.30 8.33
C ARG A 95 -20.26 8.53 7.48
N ILE A 96 -21.32 9.23 7.10
CA ILE A 96 -21.22 10.54 6.47
C ILE A 96 -20.67 11.54 7.49
N LEU A 97 -21.22 11.55 8.71
CA LEU A 97 -20.88 12.53 9.73
C LEU A 97 -19.40 12.51 10.13
N TYR A 98 -18.84 11.36 10.49
CA TYR A 98 -17.43 11.31 10.89
C TYR A 98 -16.45 11.48 9.71
N ARG A 99 -16.89 11.22 8.48
CA ARG A 99 -16.05 11.36 7.27
C ARG A 99 -16.10 12.77 6.68
N TRP A 100 -17.18 13.50 6.92
CA TRP A 100 -17.42 14.85 6.41
C TRP A 100 -16.25 15.83 6.56
N PRO A 101 -15.61 15.98 7.74
CA PRO A 101 -14.51 16.94 7.88
C PRO A 101 -13.31 16.59 6.98
N TRP A 102 -12.97 15.30 6.88
CA TRP A 102 -11.87 14.81 6.04
C TRP A 102 -12.19 14.90 4.54
N ASP A 103 -13.45 14.73 4.17
CA ASP A 103 -13.91 14.90 2.79
C ASP A 103 -13.82 16.36 2.35
N LYS A 104 -14.22 17.30 3.22
CA LYS A 104 -14.09 18.74 2.97
C LYS A 104 -12.62 19.14 2.87
N LEU A 105 -11.78 18.66 3.78
CA LEU A 105 -10.34 18.92 3.75
C LEU A 105 -9.72 18.40 2.44
N TYR A 106 -10.13 17.20 1.99
CA TYR A 106 -9.66 16.63 0.74
C TYR A 106 -10.10 17.43 -0.49
N GLN A 107 -11.39 17.79 -0.58
CA GLN A 107 -11.92 18.48 -1.76
C GLN A 107 -11.37 19.90 -1.91
N HIS A 108 -11.26 20.64 -0.79
CA HIS A 108 -10.92 22.07 -0.84
C HIS A 108 -9.42 22.34 -0.72
N PHE A 109 -8.64 21.46 -0.10
CA PHE A 109 -7.20 21.69 0.13
C PHE A 109 -6.32 20.60 -0.49
N LEU A 110 -6.53 19.32 -0.16
CA LEU A 110 -5.58 18.29 -0.58
C LEU A 110 -5.59 18.04 -2.09
N ARG A 111 -6.77 17.96 -2.69
CA ARG A 111 -6.94 17.72 -4.14
C ARG A 111 -6.34 18.85 -4.99
N PRO A 112 -6.62 20.14 -4.76
CA PRO A 112 -6.03 21.21 -5.58
C PRO A 112 -4.53 21.38 -5.37
N THR A 113 -4.01 21.15 -4.15
CA THR A 113 -2.59 21.39 -3.85
C THR A 113 -1.69 20.20 -4.23
N PHE A 114 -2.11 18.97 -3.91
CA PHE A 114 -1.27 17.77 -4.08
C PHE A 114 -1.72 16.86 -5.22
N GLY A 115 -2.83 17.18 -5.89
CA GLY A 115 -3.44 16.32 -6.89
C GLY A 115 -4.17 15.11 -6.29
N VAL A 116 -4.74 14.28 -7.16
CA VAL A 116 -5.62 13.17 -6.76
C VAL A 116 -4.86 12.05 -6.04
N TYR A 117 -3.67 11.69 -6.53
CA TYR A 117 -2.92 10.57 -5.99
C TYR A 117 -2.42 10.83 -4.56
N TYR A 118 -1.65 11.90 -4.35
CA TYR A 118 -1.14 12.23 -3.02
C TYR A 118 -2.25 12.70 -2.07
N GLY A 119 -3.23 13.44 -2.57
CA GLY A 119 -4.36 13.87 -1.73
C GLY A 119 -5.17 12.70 -1.19
N THR A 120 -5.38 11.64 -1.99
CA THR A 120 -6.09 10.44 -1.51
C THR A 120 -5.27 9.66 -0.49
N ALA A 121 -3.95 9.54 -0.69
CA ALA A 121 -3.06 8.93 0.29
C ALA A 121 -3.13 9.64 1.65
N ILE A 122 -3.06 10.98 1.66
CA ILE A 122 -3.14 11.78 2.89
C ILE A 122 -4.50 11.62 3.58
N ARG A 123 -5.61 11.69 2.83
CA ARG A 123 -6.97 11.51 3.36
C ARG A 123 -7.17 10.16 4.04
N VAL A 124 -6.49 9.11 3.60
CA VAL A 124 -6.61 7.77 4.18
C VAL A 124 -5.63 7.55 5.33
N ALA A 125 -4.41 8.08 5.22
CA ALA A 125 -3.35 7.85 6.20
C ALA A 125 -3.49 8.73 7.45
N ALA A 126 -3.72 10.03 7.29
CA ALA A 126 -3.72 10.98 8.41
C ALA A 126 -4.74 10.64 9.51
N PRO A 127 -6.02 10.32 9.21
CA PRO A 127 -6.98 9.98 10.26
C PRO A 127 -6.59 8.70 11.01
N LYS A 128 -6.02 7.71 10.32
CA LYS A 128 -5.59 6.45 10.93
C LYS A 128 -4.41 6.65 11.87
N LEU A 129 -3.45 7.50 11.48
CA LEU A 129 -2.33 7.86 12.34
C LEU A 129 -2.78 8.61 13.59
N ILE A 130 -3.71 9.56 13.44
CA ILE A 130 -4.27 10.29 14.59
C ILE A 130 -5.02 9.33 15.53
N MET A 131 -5.85 8.44 14.99
CA MET A 131 -6.56 7.44 15.79
C MET A 131 -5.60 6.47 16.48
N GLY A 132 -4.58 6.00 15.77
CA GLY A 132 -3.55 5.13 16.33
C GLY A 132 -2.77 5.81 17.46
N PHE A 133 -2.41 7.07 17.28
CA PHE A 133 -1.76 7.88 18.30
C PHE A 133 -2.65 8.06 19.54
N LEU A 134 -3.92 8.43 19.37
CA LEU A 134 -4.86 8.58 20.49
C LEU A 134 -5.08 7.27 21.25
N ILE A 135 -5.21 6.15 20.54
CA ILE A 135 -5.32 4.82 21.17
C ILE A 135 -4.04 4.49 21.94
N PHE A 136 -2.87 4.75 21.36
CA PHE A 136 -1.61 4.47 22.02
C PHE A 136 -1.41 5.32 23.28
N GLU A 137 -1.67 6.63 23.21
CA GLU A 137 -1.58 7.54 24.35
C GLU A 137 -2.59 7.17 25.44
N THR A 138 -3.83 6.83 25.09
CA THR A 138 -4.83 6.40 26.08
C THR A 138 -4.46 5.08 26.74
N MET A 139 -3.97 4.11 25.97
CA MET A 139 -3.45 2.85 26.51
C MET A 139 -2.23 3.09 27.42
N TYR A 140 -1.30 3.93 26.99
CA TYR A 140 -0.11 4.27 27.77
C TYR A 140 -0.47 5.00 29.06
N TYR A 141 -1.37 5.97 29.00
CA TYR A 141 -1.87 6.69 30.17
C TYR A 141 -2.56 5.73 31.15
N TYR A 142 -3.46 4.88 30.65
CA TYR A 142 -4.14 3.89 31.47
C TYR A 142 -3.15 2.92 32.12
N TRP A 143 -2.17 2.44 31.35
CA TRP A 143 -1.13 1.56 31.88
C TRP A 143 -0.25 2.27 32.93
N LYS A 144 0.10 3.54 32.73
CA LYS A 144 1.00 4.29 33.61
C LYS A 144 0.36 4.65 34.95
N TYR A 145 -0.91 5.06 34.96
CA TYR A 145 -1.57 5.61 36.14
C TYR A 145 -2.59 4.68 36.77
N GLU A 146 -3.15 3.74 36.01
CA GLU A 146 -4.09 2.72 36.48
C GLU A 146 -3.43 1.32 36.45
N ALA A 147 -2.13 1.25 36.72
CA ALA A 147 -1.47 -0.03 36.94
C ALA A 147 -2.05 -0.69 38.19
N ARG A 148 -2.30 -2.00 38.12
CA ARG A 148 -2.83 -2.74 39.28
C ARG A 148 -1.76 -2.78 40.36
N ASP A 149 -2.06 -2.21 41.52
CA ASP A 149 -1.21 -2.21 42.69
C ASP A 149 -2.01 -2.69 43.91
N TRP A 150 -1.37 -2.91 45.05
CA TRP A 150 -2.07 -3.32 46.28
C TRP A 150 -3.13 -2.31 46.73
N GLN A 151 -3.04 -1.04 46.30
CA GLN A 151 -4.03 0.01 46.56
C GLN A 151 -5.19 0.02 45.54
N HIS A 152 -4.99 -0.51 44.33
CA HIS A 152 -5.94 -0.41 43.22
C HIS A 152 -6.29 -1.81 42.69
N LEU A 153 -7.52 -2.25 42.93
CA LEU A 153 -7.98 -3.60 42.54
C LEU A 153 -8.17 -3.79 41.02
N ARG A 154 -8.28 -2.68 40.27
CA ARG A 154 -8.48 -2.64 38.82
C ARG A 154 -7.18 -2.25 38.14
N GLY A 155 -7.08 -2.51 36.84
CA GLY A 155 -5.91 -2.11 36.06
C GLY A 155 -5.13 -3.26 35.45
N ILE A 156 -4.07 -2.91 34.72
CA ILE A 156 -3.16 -3.88 34.10
C ILE A 156 -2.13 -4.30 35.14
N GLU A 157 -2.01 -5.61 35.38
CA GLU A 157 -0.95 -6.15 36.23
C GLU A 157 0.36 -6.27 35.43
N THR A 158 1.39 -5.56 35.89
CA THR A 158 2.75 -5.73 35.38
C THR A 158 3.52 -6.68 36.25
N ASN A 159 3.50 -7.95 35.90
CA ASN A 159 4.40 -8.92 36.52
C ASN A 159 5.81 -8.71 35.96
N LYS A 160 6.80 -8.51 36.83
CA LYS A 160 8.21 -8.54 36.43
C LYS A 160 8.49 -9.93 35.89
N LYS A 161 9.06 -10.00 34.68
CA LYS A 161 9.50 -11.27 34.13
C LYS A 161 10.73 -11.70 34.91
N LYS A 162 10.72 -12.91 35.44
CA LYS A 162 11.92 -13.52 36.00
C LYS A 162 12.94 -13.67 34.87
N GLU A 163 14.12 -13.08 35.04
CA GLU A 163 15.22 -13.29 34.10
C GLU A 163 15.69 -14.75 34.22
N THR A 164 15.61 -15.49 33.11
CA THR A 164 16.05 -16.88 33.05
C THR A 164 17.45 -16.94 32.46
N LEU A 165 18.43 -17.38 33.26
CA LEU A 165 19.78 -17.66 32.78
C LEU A 165 19.80 -19.01 32.04
N ILE A 166 19.89 -18.96 30.71
CA ILE A 166 19.86 -20.15 29.85
C ILE A 166 21.02 -21.11 30.17
N ARG A 167 22.22 -20.56 30.43
CA ARG A 167 23.46 -21.30 30.73
C ARG A 167 23.81 -21.32 32.21
N ALA A 168 22.80 -21.28 33.09
CA ALA A 168 23.04 -21.24 34.54
C ALA A 168 23.98 -22.36 35.02
N LYS A 169 23.78 -23.59 34.51
CA LYS A 169 24.58 -24.76 34.92
C LYS A 169 26.06 -24.64 34.51
N GLU A 170 26.33 -24.28 33.26
CA GLU A 170 27.69 -24.13 32.75
C GLU A 170 28.45 -23.03 33.50
N ILE A 171 27.76 -21.93 33.84
CA ILE A 171 28.35 -20.82 34.61
C ILE A 171 28.66 -21.27 36.03
N GLU A 172 27.77 -22.03 36.66
CA GLU A 172 27.98 -22.54 38.03
C GLU A 172 29.09 -23.58 38.09
N GLU A 173 29.22 -24.44 37.07
CA GLU A 173 30.32 -25.40 36.94
C GLU A 173 31.67 -24.71 36.74
N ALA A 174 31.73 -23.66 35.91
CA ALA A 174 32.95 -22.90 35.66
C ALA A 174 33.33 -22.00 36.85
N HIS A 175 32.33 -21.40 37.50
CA HIS A 175 32.48 -20.39 38.53
C HIS A 175 31.44 -20.60 39.66
N PRO A 176 31.71 -21.51 40.61
CA PRO A 176 30.75 -21.84 41.67
C PRO A 176 30.46 -20.62 42.56
N GLY A 177 29.18 -20.37 42.82
CA GLY A 177 28.68 -19.26 43.64
C GLY A 177 28.72 -17.89 42.97
N LEU A 178 29.09 -17.80 41.69
CA LEU A 178 29.12 -16.54 40.96
C LEU A 178 27.70 -16.00 40.71
N ILE A 179 26.74 -16.87 40.42
CA ILE A 179 25.35 -16.49 40.11
C ILE A 179 24.67 -15.88 41.35
N GLU A 180 24.94 -16.41 42.54
CA GLU A 180 24.41 -15.84 43.79
C GLU A 180 25.03 -14.48 44.10
N LYS A 181 26.33 -14.31 43.81
CA LYS A 181 27.07 -13.06 44.04
C LYS A 181 26.80 -12.01 42.96
N SER A 182 26.33 -12.40 41.77
CA SER A 182 26.17 -11.50 40.63
C SER A 182 25.00 -10.52 40.73
N GLY A 183 24.23 -10.57 41.83
CA GLY A 183 23.23 -9.54 42.12
C GLY A 183 21.99 -9.60 41.23
N ILE A 184 21.75 -10.72 40.54
CA ILE A 184 20.58 -10.90 39.66
C ILE A 184 19.26 -10.87 40.45
N ALA A 185 19.31 -10.98 41.78
CA ALA A 185 18.19 -10.65 42.67
C ALA A 185 18.04 -9.12 42.83
N ILE A 186 17.84 -8.40 41.73
CA ILE A 186 17.50 -6.96 41.74
C ILE A 186 16.24 -6.72 42.57
N GLU A 187 15.33 -7.70 42.59
CA GLU A 187 14.09 -7.70 43.38
C GLU A 187 14.32 -7.53 44.89
N LYS A 188 15.48 -7.96 45.41
CA LYS A 188 15.80 -7.82 46.84
C LYS A 188 15.97 -6.35 47.27
N TYR A 189 16.33 -5.48 46.33
CA TYR A 189 16.62 -4.06 46.59
C TYR A 189 15.62 -3.10 45.93
N ASP A 190 14.53 -3.61 45.35
CA ASP A 190 13.49 -2.80 44.70
C ASP A 190 12.48 -2.21 45.69
N TYR A 191 12.53 -2.60 46.97
CA TYR A 191 11.97 -1.79 48.03
C TYR A 191 12.93 -0.62 48.25
N PHE A 192 12.45 0.62 48.12
CA PHE A 192 13.15 1.78 48.64
C PHE A 192 13.39 1.54 50.14
N GLU A 193 14.58 1.07 50.51
CA GLU A 193 14.96 1.02 51.92
C GLU A 193 14.95 2.48 52.41
N PRO A 194 14.14 2.84 53.43
CA PRO A 194 14.03 4.23 53.91
C PRO A 194 15.35 4.79 54.43
N LYS A 195 16.28 3.90 54.75
CA LYS A 195 17.66 4.24 55.09
C LYS A 195 18.46 3.98 53.82
N PHE A 196 19.09 5.01 53.26
CA PHE A 196 20.10 4.86 52.23
C PHE A 196 21.20 3.92 52.73
N GLY A 197 21.03 2.61 52.54
CA GLY A 197 22.04 1.62 52.81
C GLY A 197 23.27 2.01 52.00
N LYS A 198 24.44 2.08 52.64
CA LYS A 198 25.70 2.28 51.91
C LYS A 198 25.76 1.18 50.86
N ARG A 199 25.73 1.57 49.58
CA ARG A 199 25.97 0.68 48.44
C ARG A 199 27.42 0.20 48.54
N THR A 200 27.63 -0.83 49.35
CA THR A 200 28.89 -1.55 49.40
C THR A 200 28.83 -2.56 48.27
N SER A 201 29.81 -2.52 47.37
CA SER A 201 29.90 -3.54 46.33
C SER A 201 30.06 -4.90 47.01
N HIS A 202 29.16 -5.83 46.74
CA HIS A 202 29.26 -7.21 47.24
C HIS A 202 30.45 -7.97 46.65
N PHE A 203 31.08 -7.41 45.62
CA PHE A 203 32.33 -7.90 45.05
C PHE A 203 33.50 -7.36 45.86
N ASP A 204 34.22 -8.28 46.49
CA ASP A 204 35.58 -8.03 46.94
C ASP A 204 36.47 -7.99 45.69
N VAL A 205 36.79 -6.77 45.22
CA VAL A 205 37.59 -6.56 44.00
C VAL A 205 39.08 -6.87 44.25
N GLY A 206 39.41 -7.43 45.41
CA GLY A 206 40.77 -7.62 45.89
C GLY A 206 41.40 -6.29 46.28
N THR A 207 42.60 -6.36 46.88
CA THR A 207 43.40 -5.17 47.13
C THR A 207 43.80 -4.55 45.79
N THR A 208 43.47 -3.28 45.57
CA THR A 208 43.89 -2.57 44.37
C THR A 208 45.41 -2.61 44.26
N SER A 209 45.94 -3.16 43.17
CA SER A 209 47.40 -3.22 42.91
C SER A 209 48.05 -1.84 42.69
N ARG A 210 47.30 -0.75 42.85
CA ARG A 210 47.82 0.61 42.66
C ARG A 210 48.51 1.06 43.95
N PRO A 211 49.77 1.50 43.90
CA PRO A 211 50.52 1.93 45.09
C PRO A 211 50.13 3.33 45.58
N TRP A 212 48.88 3.75 45.43
CA TRP A 212 48.35 5.01 45.97
C TRP A 212 46.86 4.91 46.32
#